data_AF-A0A1F8NQN0-F1
#
_entry.id   AF-A0A1F8NQN0-F1
#
_cell.length_a   1.000
_cell.length_b   1.000
_cell.length_c   1.000
_cell.angle_alpha   90.00
_cell.angle_beta   90.00
_cell.angle_gamma   90.00
#
_symmetry.space_group_name_H-M   'P 1'
#
loop_
_entity.id
_entity.type
_entity.pdbx_description
1 polymer ?
#
loop_
_entity_poly.entity_id
_entity_poly.type
_entity_poly.pdbx_seq_one_letter_code
_entity_poly.pdbx_strand_id
1 'polypeptide(L)'
;MDPNTADLDTLRQLPGVGPALGQRIIEARPFTGLDDLRRVPGLGEAALARLAPHLRFAQEPEVTADAAVGGGALKSEAEEATPAPAVQTALGRPPSRPITRTEVLRLAAAAAAASVVLSVLLTLAILAGINGSLDAGRNRTVRQLRAQVDQASASIDAVSVSLESIDGRLQALEGLTGRMTTVEGQVGGMRADLEEALNQVGAMQTALSDLRSSMQDLEARAGRFDQFLEGLRTLLGATAAAPALEPSPVP
;
A
#
# COMPACT_ATOMS: atom_id res chain seq x y z
N MET A 1 -8.08 -0.89 -32.67
CA MET A 1 -6.75 -0.77 -32.02
C MET A 1 -5.74 -1.56 -32.80
N ASP A 2 -4.52 -1.07 -32.92
CA ASP A 2 -3.44 -1.75 -33.64
C ASP A 2 -2.57 -2.57 -32.68
N PRO A 3 -2.53 -3.91 -32.80
CA PRO A 3 -1.74 -4.76 -31.90
C PRO A 3 -0.22 -4.59 -32.05
N ASN A 4 0.25 -3.99 -33.16
CA ASN A 4 1.67 -3.75 -33.39
C ASN A 4 2.21 -2.54 -32.61
N THR A 5 1.34 -1.58 -32.29
CA THR A 5 1.71 -0.30 -31.66
C THR A 5 1.14 -0.11 -30.25
N ALA A 6 0.12 -0.88 -29.86
CA ALA A 6 -0.48 -0.81 -28.53
C ALA A 6 0.52 -1.12 -27.39
N ASP A 7 0.39 -0.48 -26.23
CA ASP A 7 1.14 -0.86 -25.03
C ASP A 7 0.45 -2.03 -24.28
N LEU A 8 1.12 -2.57 -23.26
CA LEU A 8 0.60 -3.71 -22.50
C LEU A 8 -0.75 -3.41 -21.86
N ASP A 9 -0.94 -2.20 -21.33
CA ASP A 9 -2.17 -1.78 -20.67
C ASP A 9 -3.33 -1.58 -21.64
N THR A 10 -3.05 -1.11 -22.86
CA THR A 10 -4.04 -1.03 -23.94
C THR A 10 -4.43 -2.43 -24.44
N LEU A 11 -3.48 -3.36 -24.55
CA LEU A 11 -3.77 -4.76 -24.92
C LEU A 11 -4.65 -5.46 -23.87
N ARG A 12 -4.51 -5.12 -22.58
CA ARG A 12 -5.32 -5.68 -21.48
C ARG A 12 -6.80 -5.25 -21.51
N GLN A 13 -7.13 -4.18 -22.24
CA GLN A 13 -8.52 -3.73 -22.39
C GLN A 13 -9.31 -4.62 -23.37
N LEU A 14 -8.62 -5.47 -24.13
CA LEU A 14 -9.24 -6.39 -25.06
C LEU A 14 -9.92 -7.57 -24.34
N PRO A 15 -11.13 -7.98 -24.77
CA PRO A 15 -11.89 -9.03 -24.10
C PRO A 15 -11.16 -10.37 -24.18
N GLY A 16 -10.71 -10.89 -23.03
CA GLY A 16 -9.99 -12.16 -22.92
C GLY A 16 -8.47 -12.05 -23.03
N VAL A 17 -7.91 -10.83 -23.04
CA VAL A 17 -6.45 -10.60 -23.04
C VAL A 17 -5.99 -10.21 -21.63
N GLY A 18 -5.37 -11.16 -20.93
CA GLY A 18 -4.72 -10.94 -19.64
C GLY A 18 -3.29 -10.43 -19.77
N PRO A 19 -2.62 -10.07 -18.65
CA PRO A 19 -1.26 -9.51 -18.66
C PRO A 19 -0.23 -10.47 -19.30
N ALA A 20 -0.35 -11.77 -19.04
CA ALA A 20 0.51 -12.78 -19.64
C ALA A 20 0.28 -12.94 -21.15
N LEU A 21 -0.94 -12.70 -21.65
CA LEU A 21 -1.26 -12.79 -23.07
C LEU A 21 -0.86 -11.51 -23.81
N GLY A 22 -1.05 -10.34 -23.19
CA GLY A 22 -0.57 -9.05 -23.70
C GLY A 22 0.95 -9.04 -23.91
N GLN A 23 1.72 -9.57 -22.95
CA GLN A 23 3.18 -9.67 -23.07
C GLN A 23 3.58 -10.51 -24.29
N ARG A 24 2.92 -11.66 -24.48
CA ARG A 24 3.20 -12.56 -25.62
C ARG A 24 2.80 -11.95 -26.96
N ILE A 25 1.76 -11.11 -26.99
CA ILE A 25 1.37 -10.35 -28.18
C ILE A 25 2.45 -9.31 -28.51
N ILE A 26 3.06 -8.66 -27.52
CA ILE A 26 4.18 -7.73 -27.74
C ILE A 26 5.41 -8.47 -28.28
N GLU A 27 5.73 -9.63 -27.70
CA GLU A 27 6.89 -10.45 -28.12
C GLU A 27 6.75 -11.03 -29.54
N ALA A 28 5.52 -11.30 -29.99
CA ALA A 28 5.26 -11.92 -31.30
C ALA A 28 5.02 -10.92 -32.44
N ARG A 29 5.28 -9.62 -32.21
CA ARG A 29 5.26 -8.58 -33.25
C ARG A 29 6.35 -8.85 -34.31
N PRO A 30 6.14 -8.47 -35.57
CA PRO A 30 4.96 -7.80 -36.14
C PRO A 30 3.86 -8.78 -36.60
N PHE A 31 2.62 -8.29 -36.65
CA PHE A 31 1.43 -8.97 -37.19
C PHE A 31 0.92 -8.23 -38.43
N THR A 32 0.78 -8.96 -39.54
CA THR A 32 0.29 -8.42 -40.83
C THR A 32 -1.23 -8.55 -40.95
N GLY A 33 -1.82 -9.47 -40.19
CA GLY A 33 -3.27 -9.70 -40.19
C GLY A 33 -3.73 -10.51 -38.99
N LEU A 34 -5.03 -10.85 -39.00
CA LEU A 34 -5.68 -11.57 -37.90
C LEU A 34 -5.10 -12.99 -37.72
N ASP A 35 -4.71 -13.66 -38.81
CA ASP A 35 -4.16 -15.02 -38.77
C ASP A 35 -2.79 -15.09 -38.08
N ASP A 36 -1.98 -14.02 -38.15
CA ASP A 36 -0.65 -13.98 -37.52
C ASP A 36 -0.72 -14.00 -35.99
N LEU A 37 -1.86 -13.59 -35.41
CA LEU A 37 -2.11 -13.65 -33.98
C LEU A 37 -2.30 -15.09 -33.48
N ARG A 38 -2.59 -16.06 -34.36
CA ARG A 38 -2.65 -17.49 -34.03
C ARG A 38 -1.29 -18.07 -33.61
N ARG A 39 -0.19 -17.42 -34.01
CA ARG A 39 1.17 -17.80 -33.57
C ARG A 39 1.38 -17.59 -32.07
N VAL A 40 0.56 -16.74 -31.42
CA VAL A 40 0.67 -16.43 -30.01
C VAL A 40 0.14 -17.60 -29.17
N PRO A 41 0.99 -18.26 -28.35
CA PRO A 41 0.57 -19.40 -27.54
C PRO A 41 -0.50 -18.98 -26.51
N GLY A 42 -1.68 -19.60 -26.59
CA GLY A 42 -2.81 -19.32 -25.70
C GLY A 42 -3.93 -18.48 -26.34
N LEU A 43 -3.78 -18.07 -27.60
CA LEU A 43 -4.83 -17.41 -28.37
C LEU A 43 -5.57 -18.42 -29.26
N GLY A 44 -6.73 -18.89 -28.79
CA GLY A 44 -7.58 -19.82 -29.55
C GLY A 44 -8.50 -19.11 -30.55
N GLU A 45 -9.10 -19.87 -31.47
CA GLU A 45 -10.04 -19.36 -32.50
C GLU A 45 -11.21 -18.58 -31.90
N ALA A 46 -11.73 -19.02 -30.74
CA ALA A 46 -12.79 -18.32 -30.02
C ALA A 46 -12.35 -16.96 -29.45
N ALA A 47 -11.09 -16.82 -29.04
CA ALA A 47 -10.55 -15.53 -28.59
C ALA A 47 -10.30 -14.60 -29.78
N LEU A 48 -9.74 -15.13 -30.87
CA LEU A 48 -9.54 -14.38 -32.12
C LEU A 48 -10.85 -13.83 -32.68
N ALA A 49 -11.93 -14.61 -32.68
CA ALA A 49 -13.25 -14.17 -33.14
C ALA A 49 -13.80 -12.98 -32.31
N ARG A 50 -13.51 -12.93 -31.01
CA ARG A 50 -13.91 -11.82 -30.12
C ARG A 50 -13.04 -10.57 -30.29
N LEU A 51 -11.78 -10.77 -30.69
CA LEU A 51 -10.82 -9.70 -30.92
C LEU A 51 -10.93 -9.09 -32.32
N ALA A 52 -11.34 -9.88 -33.33
CA ALA A 52 -11.51 -9.46 -34.71
C ALA A 52 -12.24 -8.11 -34.90
N PRO A 53 -13.37 -7.81 -34.22
CA PRO A 53 -14.05 -6.53 -34.40
C PRO A 53 -13.29 -5.33 -33.81
N HIS A 54 -12.39 -5.54 -32.85
CA HIS A 54 -11.69 -4.49 -32.11
C HIS A 54 -10.29 -4.20 -32.66
N LEU A 55 -9.76 -5.08 -33.51
CA LEU A 55 -8.43 -4.94 -34.10
C LEU A 55 -8.48 -4.27 -35.47
N ARG A 56 -7.50 -3.40 -35.72
CA ARG A 56 -7.29 -2.71 -37.00
C ARG A 56 -5.80 -2.76 -37.29
N PHE A 57 -5.44 -3.47 -38.36
CA PHE A 57 -4.08 -3.49 -38.87
C PHE A 57 -3.95 -2.30 -39.82
N ALA A 58 -3.11 -1.33 -39.46
CA ALA A 58 -2.78 -0.26 -40.39
C ALA A 58 -1.86 -0.85 -41.45
N GLN A 59 -2.42 -1.27 -42.58
CA GLN A 59 -1.62 -1.48 -43.79
C GLN A 59 -1.77 -0.27 -44.69
N GLU A 60 -0.66 0.40 -44.94
CA GLU A 60 -0.22 0.84 -46.27
C GLU A 60 1.33 0.76 -46.31
N PRO A 61 1.92 0.50 -47.49
CA PRO A 61 2.94 -0.52 -47.66
C PRO A 61 4.31 0.07 -47.99
N GLU A 62 5.39 -0.65 -47.66
CA GLU A 62 6.54 -0.69 -48.56
C GLU A 62 7.06 -2.12 -48.70
N VAL A 63 7.24 -2.46 -49.96
CA VAL A 63 7.68 -3.70 -50.55
C VAL A 63 9.19 -3.85 -50.35
N THR A 64 9.61 -4.96 -49.78
CA THR A 64 10.71 -5.82 -50.29
C THR A 64 10.44 -7.21 -49.68
N ALA A 65 9.80 -8.17 -50.34
CA ALA A 65 10.26 -8.91 -51.50
C ALA A 65 11.69 -9.48 -51.32
N ASP A 66 11.79 -10.56 -50.56
CA ASP A 66 12.61 -11.74 -50.86
C ASP A 66 11.97 -12.90 -50.07
N ALA A 67 11.25 -13.85 -50.67
CA ALA A 67 11.80 -15.05 -51.32
C ALA A 67 12.99 -15.65 -50.51
N ALA A 68 13.00 -16.90 -50.10
CA ALA A 68 12.55 -18.07 -50.82
C ALA A 68 12.19 -19.24 -49.89
N VAL A 69 11.14 -19.92 -50.31
CA VAL A 69 10.84 -21.33 -50.06
C VAL A 69 11.93 -22.20 -50.70
N GLY A 70 12.36 -23.26 -50.00
CA GLY A 70 12.99 -24.45 -50.58
C GLY A 70 12.79 -25.59 -49.59
N GLY A 71 12.01 -26.64 -49.83
CA GLY A 71 11.83 -27.33 -51.12
C GLY A 71 12.95 -28.37 -51.22
N GLY A 72 12.68 -29.58 -50.75
CA GLY A 72 13.67 -30.65 -50.61
C GLY A 72 14.18 -31.25 -51.92
N ALA A 73 15.14 -32.16 -51.80
CA ALA A 73 15.39 -33.19 -52.78
C ALA A 73 16.23 -34.32 -52.17
N LEU A 74 15.59 -35.48 -52.07
CA LEU A 74 16.22 -36.80 -52.07
C LEU A 74 16.89 -37.03 -53.44
N LYS A 75 18.06 -37.67 -53.45
CA LYS A 75 18.67 -38.32 -54.63
C LYS A 75 19.64 -39.38 -54.09
N SER A 76 19.25 -40.64 -53.97
CA SER A 76 19.09 -41.69 -55.00
C SER A 76 20.42 -42.20 -55.53
N GLU A 77 20.62 -43.49 -55.23
CA GLU A 77 21.43 -44.55 -55.85
C GLU A 77 22.08 -44.33 -57.23
N ALA A 78 23.26 -44.96 -57.38
CA ALA A 78 23.64 -45.92 -58.45
C ALA A 78 25.04 -46.47 -58.07
N GLU A 79 25.28 -47.76 -57.83
CA GLU A 79 25.18 -48.96 -58.68
C GLU A 79 26.30 -49.08 -59.73
N GLU A 80 27.20 -50.05 -59.53
CA GLU A 80 27.91 -50.84 -60.56
C GLU A 80 28.53 -52.06 -59.83
N ALA A 81 27.98 -53.28 -59.93
CA ALA A 81 28.21 -54.32 -60.95
C ALA A 81 29.72 -54.54 -61.23
N THR A 82 30.37 -55.71 -61.16
CA THR A 82 30.05 -57.16 -61.32
C THR A 82 31.38 -57.91 -60.97
N PRO A 83 31.57 -59.25 -61.12
CA PRO A 83 30.66 -60.37 -61.35
C PRO A 83 30.90 -61.61 -60.45
N ALA A 84 29.99 -62.58 -60.62
CA ALA A 84 29.97 -63.92 -60.02
C ALA A 84 31.18 -64.81 -60.40
N PRO A 85 31.39 -65.92 -59.65
CA PRO A 85 30.96 -67.17 -60.26
C PRO A 85 30.13 -68.08 -59.33
N ALA A 86 29.42 -68.97 -60.00
CA ALA A 86 28.51 -69.98 -59.50
C ALA A 86 29.09 -70.88 -58.39
N VAL A 87 28.20 -71.37 -57.50
CA VAL A 87 28.19 -72.75 -57.00
C VAL A 87 26.93 -73.00 -56.12
N GLN A 88 26.06 -73.85 -56.65
CA GLN A 88 25.30 -74.93 -55.97
C GLN A 88 24.26 -74.61 -54.88
N THR A 89 23.04 -75.00 -55.21
CA THR A 89 21.93 -75.43 -54.34
C THR A 89 22.40 -76.33 -53.19
N ALA A 90 22.15 -75.92 -51.95
CA ALA A 90 22.07 -76.85 -50.81
C ALA A 90 21.13 -76.26 -49.74
N LEU A 91 19.92 -76.80 -49.66
CA LEU A 91 19.03 -76.64 -48.51
C LEU A 91 19.70 -77.25 -47.27
N GLY A 92 20.42 -76.42 -46.51
CA GLY A 92 20.98 -76.76 -45.21
C GLY A 92 20.06 -76.29 -44.09
N ARG A 93 19.23 -77.19 -43.56
CA ARG A 93 18.55 -77.03 -42.28
C ARG A 93 19.58 -76.69 -41.19
N PRO A 94 19.41 -75.62 -40.38
CA PRO A 94 20.35 -75.36 -39.29
C PRO A 94 20.28 -76.52 -38.29
N PRO A 95 21.41 -76.97 -37.72
CA PRO A 95 21.40 -78.01 -36.70
C PRO A 95 20.66 -77.47 -35.47
N SER A 96 19.53 -78.09 -35.12
CA SER A 96 18.91 -77.89 -33.82
C SER A 96 19.90 -78.36 -32.76
N ARG A 97 20.49 -77.42 -32.02
CA ARG A 97 21.22 -77.75 -30.80
C ARG A 97 20.25 -78.51 -29.88
N PRO A 98 20.61 -79.70 -29.38
CA PRO A 98 19.75 -80.39 -28.42
C PRO A 98 19.70 -79.52 -27.16
N ILE A 99 18.54 -78.91 -26.91
CA ILE A 99 18.33 -78.11 -25.72
C ILE A 99 18.49 -79.04 -24.52
N THR A 100 19.46 -78.73 -23.66
CA THR A 100 19.73 -79.57 -22.49
C THR A 100 18.66 -79.29 -21.43
N ARG A 101 18.17 -80.30 -20.71
CA ARG A 101 17.11 -80.10 -19.67
C ARG A 101 17.47 -79.00 -18.65
N THR A 102 18.77 -78.84 -18.37
CA THR A 102 19.32 -77.79 -17.50
C THR A 102 19.22 -76.39 -18.10
N GLU A 103 19.30 -76.26 -19.42
CA GLU A 103 19.14 -75.00 -20.15
C GLU A 103 17.68 -74.55 -20.17
N VAL A 104 16.73 -75.50 -20.37
CA VAL A 104 15.29 -75.22 -20.23
C VAL A 104 14.95 -74.78 -18.81
N LEU A 105 15.48 -75.46 -17.78
CA LEU A 105 15.24 -75.12 -16.37
C LEU A 105 15.77 -73.73 -16.02
N ARG A 106 16.96 -73.36 -16.50
CA ARG A 106 17.51 -72.00 -16.29
C ARG A 106 16.71 -70.93 -17.05
N LEU A 107 16.30 -71.20 -18.28
CA LEU A 107 15.48 -70.28 -19.07
C LEU A 107 14.10 -70.08 -18.43
N ALA A 108 13.47 -71.16 -17.95
CA ALA A 108 12.19 -71.12 -17.25
C ALA A 108 12.30 -70.36 -15.91
N ALA A 109 13.37 -70.57 -15.14
CA ALA A 109 13.63 -69.83 -13.91
C ALA A 109 13.85 -68.33 -14.17
N ALA A 110 14.57 -67.98 -15.23
CA ALA A 110 14.77 -66.58 -15.64
C ALA A 110 13.45 -65.91 -16.07
N ALA A 111 12.59 -66.61 -16.82
CA ALA A 111 11.27 -66.11 -17.21
C ALA A 111 10.35 -65.92 -15.99
N ALA A 112 10.37 -66.85 -15.04
CA ALA A 112 9.62 -66.72 -13.79
C ALA A 112 10.11 -65.52 -12.96
N ALA A 113 11.42 -65.34 -12.80
CA ALA A 113 11.98 -64.18 -12.11
C ALA A 113 11.61 -62.87 -12.81
N ALA A 114 11.66 -62.82 -14.15
CA ALA A 114 11.25 -61.65 -14.93
C ALA A 114 9.77 -61.30 -14.72
N SER A 115 8.88 -62.30 -14.64
CA SER A 115 7.44 -62.07 -14.38
C SER A 115 7.19 -61.49 -12.99
N VAL A 116 7.92 -61.93 -11.97
CA VAL A 116 7.84 -61.40 -10.60
C VAL A 116 8.33 -59.96 -10.55
N VAL A 117 9.48 -59.67 -11.15
CA VAL A 117 10.02 -58.30 -11.23
C VAL A 117 9.04 -57.39 -11.97
N LEU A 118 8.47 -57.85 -13.08
CA LEU A 118 7.47 -57.09 -13.83
C LEU A 118 6.20 -56.83 -13.02
N SER A 119 5.72 -57.80 -12.24
CA SER A 119 4.57 -57.62 -11.34
C SER A 119 4.86 -56.61 -10.23
N VAL A 120 6.06 -56.64 -9.65
CA VAL A 120 6.48 -55.68 -8.62
C VAL A 120 6.58 -54.27 -9.22
N LEU A 121 7.20 -54.13 -10.40
CA LEU A 121 7.27 -52.86 -11.11
C LEU A 121 5.88 -52.34 -11.49
N LEU A 122 4.97 -53.22 -11.94
CA LEU A 122 3.60 -52.85 -12.26
C LEU A 122 2.83 -52.39 -11.02
N THR A 123 3.00 -53.08 -9.90
CA THR A 123 2.37 -52.71 -8.61
C THR A 123 2.92 -51.36 -8.12
N LEU A 124 4.24 -51.15 -8.22
CA LEU A 124 4.87 -49.87 -7.89
C LEU A 124 4.44 -48.76 -8.84
N ALA A 125 4.24 -49.05 -10.13
CA ALA A 125 3.74 -48.07 -11.11
C ALA A 125 2.29 -47.68 -10.83
N ILE A 126 1.44 -48.63 -10.44
CA ILE A 126 0.05 -48.36 -10.00
C ILE A 126 0.07 -47.53 -8.71
N LEU A 127 0.88 -47.92 -7.74
CA LEU A 127 0.99 -47.20 -6.46
C LEU A 127 1.56 -45.78 -6.65
N ALA A 128 2.57 -45.62 -7.51
CA ALA A 128 3.12 -44.34 -7.90
C ALA A 128 2.13 -43.49 -8.72
N GLY A 129 1.29 -44.12 -9.55
CA GLY A 129 0.23 -43.44 -10.29
C GLY A 129 -0.87 -42.92 -9.36
N ILE A 130 -1.30 -43.72 -8.39
CA ILE A 130 -2.29 -43.31 -7.38
C ILE A 130 -1.71 -42.22 -6.46
N ASN A 131 -0.46 -42.36 -6.00
CA ASN A 131 0.19 -41.38 -5.14
C ASN A 131 0.55 -40.08 -5.90
N GLY A 132 0.93 -40.18 -7.19
CA GLY A 132 1.19 -39.04 -8.07
C GLY A 132 -0.06 -38.30 -8.53
N SER A 133 -1.24 -38.92 -8.47
CA SER A 133 -2.53 -38.24 -8.65
C SER A 133 -2.87 -37.30 -7.49
N LEU A 134 -2.25 -37.51 -6.32
CA LEU A 134 -2.39 -36.64 -5.14
C LEU A 134 -1.36 -35.51 -5.14
N ASP A 135 -0.60 -35.33 -6.22
CA ASP A 135 0.33 -34.21 -6.38
C ASP A 135 -0.44 -32.88 -6.32
N ALA A 136 -0.50 -32.34 -5.10
CA ALA A 136 -1.19 -31.11 -4.74
C ALA A 136 -0.72 -29.89 -5.55
N GLY A 137 0.46 -29.98 -6.19
CA GLY A 137 0.97 -28.98 -7.12
C GLY A 137 0.27 -29.00 -8.49
N ARG A 138 -0.24 -30.15 -8.94
CA ARG A 138 -0.90 -30.29 -10.25
C ARG A 138 -2.35 -29.79 -10.22
N ASN A 139 -3.05 -29.98 -9.11
CA ASN A 139 -4.46 -29.64 -8.98
C ASN A 139 -4.66 -28.11 -8.83
N ARG A 140 -5.32 -27.50 -9.82
CA ARG A 140 -5.57 -26.04 -9.84
C ARG A 140 -6.40 -25.59 -8.65
N THR A 141 -7.32 -26.41 -8.16
CA THR A 141 -8.19 -26.11 -7.02
C THR A 141 -7.39 -25.93 -5.74
N VAL A 142 -6.38 -26.76 -5.49
CA VAL A 142 -5.54 -26.66 -4.27
C VAL A 142 -4.67 -25.41 -4.32
N ARG A 143 -4.13 -25.06 -5.48
CA ARG A 143 -3.38 -23.79 -5.65
C ARG A 143 -4.27 -22.56 -5.48
N GLN A 144 -5.50 -22.61 -6.00
CA GLN A 144 -6.48 -21.55 -5.80
C GLN A 144 -6.88 -21.42 -4.33
N LEU A 145 -7.14 -22.53 -3.64
CA LEU A 145 -7.48 -22.53 -2.22
C LEU A 145 -6.32 -21.97 -1.38
N ARG A 146 -5.07 -22.34 -1.70
CA ARG A 146 -3.88 -21.79 -1.05
C ARG A 146 -3.75 -20.29 -1.29
N ALA A 147 -3.93 -19.84 -2.53
CA ALA A 147 -3.93 -18.42 -2.85
C ALA A 147 -5.06 -17.64 -2.14
N GLN A 148 -6.24 -18.25 -1.97
CA GLN A 148 -7.34 -17.66 -1.19
C GLN A 148 -7.00 -17.58 0.30
N VAL A 149 -6.33 -18.60 0.87
CA VAL A 149 -5.84 -18.58 2.25
C VAL A 149 -4.77 -17.50 2.43
N ASP A 150 -3.82 -17.40 1.49
CA ASP A 150 -2.78 -16.36 1.51
C ASP A 150 -3.41 -14.95 1.43
N GLN A 151 -4.43 -14.78 0.57
CA GLN A 151 -5.19 -13.53 0.47
C GLN A 151 -6.02 -13.24 1.74
N ALA A 152 -6.63 -14.24 2.35
CA ALA A 152 -7.38 -14.10 3.60
C ALA A 152 -6.44 -13.70 4.74
N SER A 153 -5.25 -14.30 4.82
CA SER A 153 -4.21 -13.92 5.79
C SER A 153 -3.80 -12.46 5.59
N ALA A 154 -3.50 -12.04 4.36
CA ALA A 154 -3.16 -10.66 4.07
C ALA A 154 -4.30 -9.67 4.42
N SER A 155 -5.56 -10.10 4.28
CA SER A 155 -6.72 -9.30 4.67
C SER A 155 -6.82 -9.16 6.19
N ILE A 156 -6.53 -10.24 6.95
CA ILE A 156 -6.48 -10.21 8.42
C ILE A 156 -5.36 -9.28 8.90
N ASP A 157 -4.19 -9.32 8.26
CA ASP A 157 -3.08 -8.42 8.58
C ASP A 157 -3.47 -6.96 8.33
N ALA A 158 -4.11 -6.68 7.19
CA ALA A 158 -4.59 -5.33 6.87
C ALA A 158 -5.65 -4.83 7.87
N VAL A 159 -6.58 -5.69 8.29
CA VAL A 159 -7.58 -5.34 9.31
C VAL A 159 -6.90 -5.09 10.66
N SER A 160 -5.90 -5.88 11.03
CA SER A 160 -5.15 -5.70 12.27
C SER A 160 -4.44 -4.35 12.30
N VAL A 161 -3.80 -3.95 11.19
CA VAL A 161 -3.20 -2.61 11.02
C VAL A 161 -4.26 -1.52 11.10
N SER A 162 -5.45 -1.74 10.53
CA SER A 162 -6.55 -0.77 10.64
C SER A 162 -7.08 -0.62 12.07
N LEU A 163 -7.11 -1.71 12.85
CA LEU A 163 -7.51 -1.65 14.26
C LEU A 163 -6.49 -0.88 15.09
N GLU A 164 -5.19 -1.11 14.87
CA GLU A 164 -4.12 -0.33 15.48
C GLU A 164 -4.23 1.17 15.14
N SER A 165 -4.57 1.48 13.89
CA SER A 165 -4.81 2.87 13.46
C SER A 165 -6.03 3.50 14.15
N ILE A 166 -7.10 2.73 14.34
CA ILE A 166 -8.29 3.22 15.07
C ILE A 166 -7.95 3.46 16.54
N ASP A 167 -7.17 2.56 17.17
CA ASP A 167 -6.73 2.72 18.55
C ASP A 167 -5.89 4.00 18.72
N GLY A 168 -4.92 4.23 17.83
CA GLY A 168 -4.15 5.47 17.82
C GLY A 168 -5.01 6.72 17.63
N ARG A 169 -6.08 6.65 16.83
CA ARG A 169 -7.05 7.74 16.68
C ARG A 169 -7.90 7.94 17.94
N LEU A 170 -8.32 6.87 18.62
CA LEU A 170 -9.05 6.94 19.88
C LEU A 170 -8.20 7.56 20.98
N GLN A 171 -6.92 7.17 21.08
CA GLN A 171 -5.98 7.76 22.03
C GLN A 171 -5.75 9.25 21.75
N ALA A 172 -5.73 9.66 20.47
CA ALA A 172 -5.67 11.08 20.11
C ALA A 172 -6.94 11.85 20.53
N LEU A 173 -8.12 11.23 20.44
CA LEU A 173 -9.37 11.82 20.93
C LEU A 173 -9.42 11.91 22.46
N GLU A 174 -8.91 10.90 23.16
CA GLU A 174 -8.74 10.94 24.62
C GLU A 174 -7.78 12.06 25.03
N GLY A 175 -6.66 12.20 24.31
CA GLY A 175 -5.72 13.32 24.49
C GLY A 175 -6.37 14.69 24.24
N LEU A 176 -7.28 14.80 23.26
CA LEU A 176 -8.04 16.04 23.04
C LEU A 176 -8.97 16.35 24.22
N THR A 177 -9.55 15.34 24.85
CA THR A 177 -10.40 15.50 26.04
C THR A 177 -9.59 16.05 27.22
N GLY A 178 -8.39 15.51 27.48
CA GLY A 178 -7.49 16.04 28.51
C GLY A 178 -7.01 17.48 28.22
N ARG A 179 -6.85 17.82 26.94
CA ARG A 179 -6.57 19.21 26.54
C ARG A 179 -7.78 20.11 26.73
N MET A 180 -8.99 19.64 26.46
CA MET A 180 -10.21 20.42 26.67
C MET A 180 -10.42 20.74 28.15
N THR A 181 -10.22 19.78 29.05
CA THR A 181 -10.32 20.04 30.50
C THR A 181 -9.27 21.03 30.98
N THR A 182 -8.06 21.00 30.40
CA THR A 182 -7.01 22.00 30.67
C THR A 182 -7.42 23.40 30.20
N VAL A 183 -7.96 23.51 28.99
CA VAL A 183 -8.46 24.79 28.44
C VAL A 183 -9.62 25.32 29.28
N GLU A 184 -10.57 24.47 29.65
CA GLU A 184 -11.68 24.85 30.54
C GLU A 184 -11.18 25.34 31.89
N GLY A 185 -10.16 24.68 32.46
CA GLY A 185 -9.47 25.12 33.67
C GLY A 185 -8.81 26.49 33.51
N GLN A 186 -8.10 26.72 32.40
CA GLN A 186 -7.48 28.01 32.09
C GLN A 186 -8.52 29.14 31.93
N VAL A 187 -9.65 28.85 31.26
CA VAL A 187 -10.75 29.81 31.11
C VAL A 187 -11.42 30.10 32.46
N GLY A 188 -11.56 29.08 33.33
CA GLY A 188 -11.99 29.27 34.71
C GLY A 188 -11.07 30.20 35.49
N GLY A 189 -9.75 29.99 35.38
CA GLY A 189 -8.73 30.85 35.98
C GLY A 189 -8.83 32.31 35.49
N MET A 190 -8.92 32.52 34.18
CA MET A 190 -9.07 33.87 33.61
C MET A 190 -10.33 34.61 34.10
N ARG A 191 -11.42 33.88 34.37
CA ARG A 191 -12.62 34.50 34.96
C ARG A 191 -12.39 34.93 36.41
N ALA A 192 -11.71 34.10 37.20
CA ALA A 192 -11.35 34.44 38.57
C ALA A 192 -10.38 35.64 38.62
N ASP A 193 -9.37 35.66 37.75
CA ASP A 193 -8.42 36.77 37.63
C ASP A 193 -9.12 38.08 37.23
N LEU A 194 -10.12 38.01 36.33
CA LEU A 194 -10.92 39.17 35.94
C LEU A 194 -11.75 39.70 37.11
N GLU A 195 -12.37 38.81 37.89
CA GLU A 195 -13.13 39.20 39.08
C GLU A 195 -12.24 39.84 40.13
N GLU A 196 -11.04 39.31 40.34
CA GLU A 196 -10.05 39.89 41.24
C GLU A 196 -9.56 41.26 40.76
N ALA A 197 -9.26 41.41 39.46
CA ALA A 197 -8.89 42.70 38.88
C ALA A 197 -10.01 43.75 39.02
N LEU A 198 -11.28 43.35 38.84
CA LEU A 198 -12.43 44.25 39.02
C LEU A 198 -12.57 44.69 40.49
N ASN A 199 -12.36 43.77 41.43
CA ASN A 199 -12.35 44.10 42.86
C ASN A 199 -11.20 45.06 43.20
N GLN A 200 -10.02 44.87 42.61
CA GLN A 200 -8.86 45.75 42.81
C GLN A 200 -9.11 47.15 42.25
N VAL A 201 -9.76 47.26 41.08
CA VAL A 201 -10.19 48.55 40.52
C VAL A 201 -11.19 49.22 41.45
N GLY A 202 -12.17 48.48 42.00
CA GLY A 202 -13.10 49.00 43.00
C GLY A 202 -12.40 49.55 44.24
N ALA A 203 -11.42 48.79 44.78
CA ALA A 203 -10.61 49.24 45.91
C ALA A 203 -9.80 50.51 45.59
N MET A 204 -9.25 50.61 44.38
CA MET A 204 -8.51 51.79 43.93
C MET A 204 -9.42 53.02 43.80
N GLN A 205 -10.67 52.85 43.33
CA GLN A 205 -11.65 53.93 43.30
C GLN A 205 -12.01 54.43 44.71
N THR A 206 -12.20 53.53 45.67
CA THR A 206 -12.43 53.89 47.08
C THR A 206 -11.23 54.65 47.65
N ALA A 207 -10.01 54.16 47.44
CA ALA A 207 -8.80 54.82 47.90
C ALA A 207 -8.64 56.24 47.32
N LEU A 208 -9.01 56.45 46.05
CA LEU A 208 -9.02 57.78 45.42
C LEU A 208 -10.08 58.70 46.05
N SER A 209 -11.26 58.18 46.39
CA SER A 209 -12.30 58.94 47.09
C SER A 209 -11.82 59.37 48.48
N ASP A 210 -11.21 58.46 49.23
CA ASP A 210 -10.68 58.72 50.57
C ASP A 210 -9.54 59.74 50.55
N LEU A 211 -8.65 59.65 49.55
CA LEU A 211 -7.57 60.61 49.36
C LEU A 211 -8.13 62.01 49.06
N ARG A 212 -9.17 62.10 48.23
CA ARG A 212 -9.85 63.38 47.93
C ARG A 212 -10.50 63.98 49.17
N SER A 213 -11.18 63.16 49.99
CA SER A 213 -11.75 63.60 51.25
C SER A 213 -10.66 64.10 52.21
N SER A 214 -9.54 63.38 52.30
CA SER A 214 -8.40 63.76 53.14
C SER A 214 -7.78 65.10 52.70
N MET A 215 -7.70 65.36 51.39
CA MET A 215 -7.25 66.65 50.87
C MET A 215 -8.21 67.79 51.24
N GLN A 216 -9.53 67.58 51.09
CA GLN A 216 -10.53 68.57 51.50
C GLN A 216 -10.46 68.89 53.00
N ASP A 217 -10.28 67.86 53.84
CA ASP A 217 -10.10 68.03 55.28
C ASP A 217 -8.82 68.81 55.62
N LEU A 218 -7.72 68.55 54.90
CA LEU A 218 -6.46 69.27 55.09
C LEU A 218 -6.60 70.74 54.70
N GLU A 219 -7.25 71.04 53.57
CA GLU A 219 -7.57 72.41 53.14
C GLU A 219 -8.46 73.13 54.16
N ALA A 220 -9.50 72.46 54.68
CA ALA A 220 -10.38 73.03 55.70
C ALA A 220 -9.66 73.29 57.03
N ARG A 221 -8.67 72.47 57.40
CA ARG A 221 -7.81 72.70 58.58
C ARG A 221 -6.87 73.88 58.35
N ALA A 222 -6.25 73.97 57.16
CA ALA A 222 -5.38 75.08 56.80
C ALA A 222 -6.15 76.41 56.83
N GLY A 223 -7.33 76.49 56.22
CA GLY A 223 -8.14 77.72 56.24
C GLY A 223 -8.58 78.15 57.65
N ARG A 224 -8.89 77.20 58.54
CA ARG A 224 -9.17 77.51 59.96
C ARG A 224 -7.93 78.02 60.69
N PHE A 225 -6.75 77.48 60.38
CA PHE A 225 -5.49 77.96 60.94
C PHE A 225 -5.16 79.38 60.46
N ASP A 226 -5.39 79.69 59.18
CA ASP A 226 -5.22 81.05 58.65
C ASP A 226 -6.16 82.05 59.34
N GLN A 227 -7.43 81.70 59.53
CA GLN A 227 -8.38 82.52 60.29
C GLN A 227 -7.94 82.70 61.75
N PHE A 228 -7.41 81.65 62.37
CA PHE A 228 -6.85 81.73 63.72
C PHE A 228 -5.67 82.71 63.78
N LEU A 229 -4.74 82.64 62.83
CA LEU A 229 -3.61 83.55 62.74
C LEU A 229 -4.05 85.01 62.52
N GLU A 230 -5.04 85.25 61.66
CA GLU A 230 -5.59 86.59 61.42
C GLU A 230 -6.31 87.15 62.67
N GLY A 231 -7.05 86.32 63.39
CA GLY A 231 -7.65 86.68 64.68
C GLY A 231 -6.59 87.05 65.72
N LEU A 232 -5.50 86.29 65.78
CA LEU A 232 -4.38 86.55 66.68
C LEU A 232 -3.65 87.85 66.33
N ARG A 233 -3.47 88.13 65.03
CA ARG A 233 -2.93 89.41 64.52
C ARG A 233 -3.84 90.58 64.89
N THR A 234 -5.16 90.43 64.75
CA THR A 234 -6.14 91.47 65.07
C THR A 234 -6.13 91.82 66.56
N LEU A 235 -6.06 90.81 67.44
CA LEU A 235 -5.96 91.02 68.89
C LEU A 235 -4.67 91.74 69.28
N LEU A 236 -3.52 91.33 68.73
CA LEU A 236 -2.25 92.02 68.95
C LEU A 236 -2.30 93.48 68.48
N GLY A 237 -2.88 93.73 67.30
CA GLY A 237 -3.09 95.08 66.78
C GLY A 237 -3.99 95.93 67.66
N ALA A 238 -5.10 95.37 68.15
CA ALA A 238 -6.02 96.06 69.07
C ALA A 238 -5.34 96.40 70.42
N THR A 239 -4.50 95.51 70.95
CA THR A 239 -3.70 95.81 72.15
C THR A 239 -2.63 96.88 71.91
N ALA A 240 -2.06 96.94 70.71
CA ALA A 240 -1.10 97.99 70.33
C ALA A 240 -1.77 99.35 70.08
N ALA A 241 -3.05 99.38 69.72
CA ALA A 241 -3.84 100.58 69.44
C ALA A 241 -4.63 101.12 70.65
N ALA A 242 -4.41 100.59 71.86
CA ALA A 242 -5.03 101.13 73.08
C ALA A 242 -4.68 102.63 73.23
N PRO A 243 -5.67 103.52 73.40
CA PRO A 243 -5.42 104.95 73.32
C PRO A 243 -4.60 105.44 74.51
N ALA A 244 -3.56 106.20 74.22
CA ALA A 244 -2.91 107.12 75.14
C ALA A 244 -3.97 108.16 75.59
N LEU A 245 -4.68 107.87 76.68
CA LEU A 245 -5.45 108.87 77.39
C LEU A 245 -4.48 109.79 78.13
N GLU A 246 -4.39 111.02 77.64
CA GLU A 246 -3.67 112.14 78.22
C GLU A 246 -4.08 112.40 79.70
N PRO A 247 -3.15 112.91 80.52
CA PRO A 247 -3.40 113.22 81.93
C PRO A 247 -4.27 114.48 82.10
N SER A 248 -5.37 114.35 82.84
CA SER A 248 -6.14 115.50 83.35
C SER A 248 -5.30 116.26 84.40
N PRO A 249 -5.15 117.59 84.29
CA PRO A 249 -4.45 118.37 85.31
C PRO A 249 -5.39 118.71 86.49
N VAL A 250 -4.84 118.54 87.70
CA VAL A 250 -5.31 119.13 88.99
C VAL A 250 -4.50 120.44 89.17
N PRO A 251 -4.92 121.50 89.89
CA PRO A 251 -5.75 121.52 91.10
C PRO A 251 -7.16 122.09 90.96
#